data_AF-M7WWK2-F1
#
_entry.id   AF-M7WWK2-F1
#
_cell.length_a   1.000
_cell.length_b   1.000
_cell.length_c   1.000
_cell.angle_alpha   90.00
_cell.angle_beta   90.00
_cell.angle_gamma   90.00
#
_symmetry.space_group_name_H-M   'P 1'
#
loop_
_entity.id
_entity.type
_entity.pdbx_description
1 polymer ?
#
loop_
_entity_poly.entity_id
_entity_poly.type
_entity_poly.pdbx_seq_one_letter_code
_entity_poly.pdbx_strand_id
1 'polypeptide(L)'
;MNERDDIKEEIKCINSKEYDKVIKGFKEIIKDKEIEHYEIIGEYIDLMNEQKEKIKGKKGVMMLFTFDCNDTHDQLPKISIIKEEKEGNEEINEEYDKLINNLQELHNEYTNQPKLFIVRHAVRHDYIDLKWVPTAQYPHDPPLHIDGIKQAEEVGRRMRHEKIDVIVSSPYLRATGTAREIAKYNNMKYGIEPGASEFLSKVNRKKVPEFDPIKYKDPYYDDQYQPIIKEVVLETWEEIQQRAFKTILELTKKYKRVCFVTHRSTQQAFMSKIIGKTIKDNYAFTSVCTFKPIETFPFFIPQRMNSYYHLRTFIETPIHNPNYYIEGNYKDMVRGDDGKILPSGYV
;
A
#
# COMPACT_ATOMS: atom_id res chain seq x y z
N MET A 1 -17.22 50.07 -41.41
CA MET A 1 -16.43 48.96 -41.99
C MET A 1 -15.12 48.92 -41.19
N ASN A 2 -15.16 48.84 -39.86
CA ASN A 2 -15.53 47.74 -38.96
C ASN A 2 -14.49 46.60 -38.96
N GLU A 3 -13.54 46.71 -38.04
CA GLU A 3 -12.78 45.60 -37.40
C GLU A 3 -13.71 44.59 -36.65
N ARG A 4 -15.02 44.61 -36.94
CA ARG A 4 -16.05 43.70 -36.42
C ARG A 4 -16.37 42.56 -37.40
N ASP A 5 -15.81 42.58 -38.60
CA ASP A 5 -16.05 41.52 -39.59
C ASP A 5 -14.95 40.43 -39.57
N ASP A 6 -13.74 40.72 -39.08
CA ASP A 6 -12.69 39.71 -38.85
C ASP A 6 -12.94 38.86 -37.59
N ILE A 7 -13.68 39.39 -36.60
CA ILE A 7 -14.08 38.67 -35.38
C ILE A 7 -15.16 37.60 -35.65
N LYS A 8 -15.81 37.63 -36.81
CA LYS A 8 -16.85 36.65 -37.17
C LYS A 8 -16.32 35.38 -37.84
N GLU A 9 -15.06 35.34 -38.25
CA GLU A 9 -14.45 34.13 -38.82
C GLU A 9 -13.61 33.31 -37.82
N GLU A 10 -13.18 33.89 -36.69
CA GLU A 10 -12.50 33.15 -35.61
C GLU A 10 -13.47 32.46 -34.61
N ILE A 11 -14.73 32.29 -35.01
CA ILE A 11 -15.69 31.35 -34.39
C ILE A 11 -16.05 30.28 -35.42
N LYS A 12 -15.04 29.58 -35.93
CA LYS A 12 -15.20 28.31 -36.64
C LYS A 12 -14.25 27.29 -36.05
N CYS A 13 -14.82 26.42 -35.22
CA CYS A 13 -14.28 25.16 -34.72
C CYS A 13 -12.91 25.28 -34.04
N ILE A 14 -12.87 25.02 -32.71
CA ILE A 14 -11.62 24.64 -32.04
C ILE A 14 -11.11 23.41 -32.80
N ASN A 15 -10.13 23.62 -33.66
CA ASN A 15 -9.62 22.60 -34.55
C ASN A 15 -8.72 21.67 -33.73
N SER A 16 -8.67 20.39 -34.09
CA SER A 16 -7.92 19.31 -33.41
C SER A 16 -6.50 19.69 -32.97
N LYS A 17 -5.85 20.64 -33.65
CA LYS A 17 -4.51 21.15 -33.36
C LYS A 17 -4.34 21.88 -32.02
N GLU A 18 -5.37 22.53 -31.47
CA GLU A 18 -5.28 23.13 -30.12
C GLU A 18 -5.50 22.09 -29.02
N TYR A 19 -6.35 21.10 -29.28
CA TYR A 19 -6.51 19.92 -28.44
C TYR A 19 -5.21 19.08 -28.41
N ASP A 20 -4.57 18.90 -29.57
CA ASP A 20 -3.27 18.25 -29.69
C ASP A 20 -2.16 19.04 -28.98
N LYS A 21 -2.23 20.38 -28.93
CA LYS A 21 -1.29 21.20 -28.14
C LYS A 21 -1.49 21.00 -26.64
N VAL A 22 -2.74 20.88 -26.19
CA VAL A 22 -3.06 20.59 -24.78
C VAL A 22 -2.61 19.17 -24.42
N ILE A 23 -2.94 18.16 -25.22
CA ILE A 23 -2.47 16.76 -25.07
C ILE A 23 -0.94 16.66 -25.18
N LYS A 24 -0.31 17.42 -26.08
CA LYS A 24 1.16 17.45 -26.23
C LYS A 24 1.83 18.14 -25.05
N GLY A 25 1.28 19.26 -24.57
CA GLY A 25 1.70 19.90 -23.33
C GLY A 25 1.55 18.97 -22.13
N PHE A 26 0.45 18.20 -22.07
CA PHE A 26 0.27 17.14 -21.08
C PHE A 26 1.33 16.03 -21.21
N LYS A 27 1.59 15.51 -22.42
CA LYS A 27 2.64 14.51 -22.68
C LYS A 27 4.03 15.04 -22.37
N GLU A 28 4.31 16.32 -22.61
CA GLU A 28 5.59 16.98 -22.28
C GLU A 28 5.75 17.17 -20.77
N ILE A 29 4.70 17.58 -20.04
CA ILE A 29 4.69 17.63 -18.56
C ILE A 29 4.86 16.23 -17.95
N ILE A 30 4.25 15.20 -18.56
CA ILE A 30 4.40 13.80 -18.16
C ILE A 30 5.81 13.28 -18.45
N LYS A 31 6.44 13.72 -19.55
CA LYS A 31 7.79 13.28 -19.94
C LYS A 31 8.88 13.80 -19.00
N ASP A 32 8.67 14.97 -18.41
CA ASP A 32 9.65 15.64 -17.54
C ASP A 32 9.42 15.39 -16.03
N LYS A 33 8.35 14.71 -15.64
CA LYS A 33 8.11 14.33 -14.24
C LYS A 33 8.06 12.81 -14.11
N GLU A 34 8.92 12.24 -13.26
CA GLU A 34 8.82 10.84 -12.84
C GLU A 34 7.58 10.69 -11.94
N ILE A 35 6.40 10.47 -12.54
CA ILE A 35 5.12 10.50 -11.80
C ILE A 35 4.64 9.08 -11.49
N GLU A 36 4.47 8.79 -10.21
CA GLU A 36 4.52 7.43 -9.67
C GLU A 36 3.24 6.92 -8.94
N HIS A 37 2.16 7.72 -8.87
CA HIS A 37 1.07 7.51 -7.91
C HIS A 37 -0.38 7.56 -8.41
N TYR A 38 -1.27 6.95 -7.64
CA TYR A 38 -2.74 7.05 -7.76
C TYR A 38 -3.28 8.46 -7.45
N GLU A 39 -2.54 9.20 -6.61
CA GLU A 39 -2.83 10.56 -6.14
C GLU A 39 -2.69 11.62 -7.24
N ILE A 40 -2.12 11.22 -8.37
CA ILE A 40 -1.90 12.05 -9.55
C ILE A 40 -3.20 12.63 -10.11
N ILE A 41 -4.34 11.95 -9.99
CA ILE A 41 -5.60 12.54 -10.48
C ILE A 41 -6.05 13.69 -9.59
N GLY A 42 -5.77 13.66 -8.28
CA GLY A 42 -6.05 14.80 -7.40
C GLY A 42 -5.22 16.01 -7.81
N GLU A 43 -3.91 15.84 -7.92
CA GLU A 43 -3.00 16.90 -8.39
C GLU A 43 -3.31 17.36 -9.83
N TYR A 44 -3.73 16.45 -10.72
CA TYR A 44 -4.15 16.81 -12.07
C TYR A 44 -5.48 17.54 -12.09
N ILE A 45 -6.44 17.16 -11.25
CA ILE A 45 -7.69 17.89 -11.11
C ILE A 45 -7.41 19.26 -10.53
N ASP A 46 -6.51 19.38 -9.57
CA ASP A 46 -6.07 20.68 -9.05
C ASP A 46 -5.40 21.52 -10.15
N LEU A 47 -4.48 20.95 -10.93
CA LEU A 47 -3.84 21.61 -12.06
C LEU A 47 -4.85 22.01 -13.15
N MET A 48 -5.84 21.16 -13.44
CA MET A 48 -6.93 21.44 -14.38
C MET A 48 -7.85 22.55 -13.85
N ASN A 49 -8.16 22.53 -12.54
CA ASN A 49 -8.91 23.56 -11.85
C ASN A 49 -8.10 24.88 -11.76
N GLU A 50 -6.78 24.85 -11.77
CA GLU A 50 -5.93 26.05 -11.88
C GLU A 50 -5.94 26.64 -13.29
N GLN A 51 -6.00 25.80 -14.33
CA GLN A 51 -6.13 26.25 -15.73
C GLN A 51 -7.58 26.64 -16.11
N LYS A 52 -8.56 26.52 -15.20
CA LYS A 52 -9.99 26.81 -15.46
C LYS A 52 -10.27 28.20 -16.03
N GLU A 53 -9.48 29.21 -15.64
CA GLU A 53 -9.59 30.59 -16.14
C GLU A 53 -9.22 30.72 -17.63
N LYS A 54 -8.40 29.80 -18.15
CA LYS A 54 -8.01 29.74 -19.58
C LYS A 54 -8.99 28.92 -20.41
N ILE A 55 -9.74 28.01 -19.78
CA ILE A 55 -10.85 27.26 -20.40
C ILE A 55 -12.15 28.10 -20.29
N LYS A 56 -12.08 29.39 -20.61
CA LYS A 56 -13.27 30.23 -20.82
C LYS A 56 -13.89 29.90 -22.18
N GLY A 57 -14.49 28.70 -22.27
CA GLY A 57 -15.63 28.52 -23.15
C GLY A 57 -16.72 29.52 -22.74
N LYS A 58 -17.43 30.08 -23.73
CA LYS A 58 -18.43 31.15 -23.65
C LYS A 58 -19.00 31.45 -22.25
N LYS A 59 -19.04 32.74 -21.91
CA LYS A 59 -19.78 33.37 -20.78
C LYS A 59 -20.73 32.41 -20.03
N GLY A 60 -20.27 31.92 -18.88
CA GLY A 60 -21.16 31.43 -17.82
C GLY A 60 -21.08 29.96 -17.45
N VAL A 61 -20.19 29.15 -18.04
CA VAL A 61 -19.98 27.76 -17.60
C VAL A 61 -18.77 27.70 -16.65
N MET A 62 -19.01 27.44 -15.37
CA MET A 62 -17.96 27.10 -14.41
C MET A 62 -17.85 25.57 -14.39
N MET A 63 -16.67 25.03 -14.76
CA MET A 63 -16.39 23.60 -14.70
C MET A 63 -15.47 23.33 -13.52
N LEU A 64 -15.93 22.50 -12.59
CA LEU A 64 -15.11 21.97 -11.52
C LEU A 64 -14.90 20.48 -11.77
N PHE A 65 -13.66 20.10 -12.08
CA PHE A 65 -13.28 18.70 -12.06
C PHE A 65 -13.21 18.25 -10.60
N THR A 66 -13.83 17.11 -10.29
CA THR A 66 -13.79 16.49 -8.96
C THR A 66 -13.23 15.08 -9.05
N PHE A 67 -12.32 14.76 -8.14
CA PHE A 67 -11.75 13.42 -7.97
C PHE A 67 -12.14 12.97 -6.58
N ASP A 68 -13.12 12.08 -6.50
CA ASP A 68 -13.48 11.48 -5.22
C ASP A 68 -12.58 10.29 -4.95
N CYS A 69 -11.39 10.56 -4.43
CA CYS A 69 -10.43 9.56 -3.98
C CYS A 69 -10.35 9.48 -2.47
N ASN A 70 -11.49 9.30 -1.82
CA ASN A 70 -11.45 8.99 -0.42
C ASN A 70 -11.00 7.52 -0.24
N ASP A 71 -9.74 7.33 0.19
CA ASP A 71 -9.11 6.05 0.56
C ASP A 71 -9.99 5.18 1.50
N THR A 72 -11.00 5.78 2.14
CA THR A 72 -11.91 5.15 3.10
C THR A 72 -13.35 4.93 2.58
N HIS A 73 -13.69 5.34 1.36
CA HIS A 73 -15.04 5.25 0.80
C HIS A 73 -15.19 4.06 -0.14
N ASP A 74 -16.35 3.40 -0.19
CA ASP A 74 -16.60 2.12 -0.89
C ASP A 74 -16.60 2.18 -2.43
N GLN A 75 -16.51 3.39 -3.00
CA GLN A 75 -16.60 3.61 -4.44
C GLN A 75 -15.22 3.65 -5.09
N LEU A 76 -15.14 3.22 -6.35
CA LEU A 76 -13.96 3.45 -7.17
C LEU A 76 -13.70 4.95 -7.33
N PRO A 77 -12.42 5.31 -7.36
CA PRO A 77 -11.81 6.40 -8.12
C PRO A 77 -12.71 7.11 -9.13
N LYS A 78 -13.59 8.06 -8.75
CA LYS A 78 -14.50 8.68 -9.74
C LYS A 78 -14.01 10.08 -10.09
N ILE A 79 -13.71 10.26 -11.38
CA ILE A 79 -13.55 11.58 -11.98
C ILE A 79 -14.93 12.04 -12.45
N SER A 80 -15.38 13.20 -11.99
CA SER A 80 -16.61 13.81 -12.45
C SER A 80 -16.42 15.29 -12.76
N ILE A 81 -17.31 15.84 -13.58
CA ILE A 81 -17.38 17.27 -13.86
C ILE A 81 -18.65 17.79 -13.22
N ILE A 82 -18.53 18.74 -12.30
CA ILE A 82 -19.68 19.51 -11.82
C ILE A 82 -19.87 20.67 -12.80
N LYS A 83 -21.02 20.68 -13.49
CA LYS A 83 -21.45 21.78 -14.36
C LYS A 83 -22.39 22.71 -13.59
N GLU A 84 -22.10 24.01 -13.59
CA GLU A 84 -23.18 25.02 -13.51
C GLU A 84 -23.63 25.32 -14.94
N GLU A 85 -24.76 24.74 -15.37
CA GLU A 85 -25.32 25.04 -16.69
C GLU A 85 -26.15 26.34 -16.66
N LYS A 86 -25.90 27.21 -17.64
CA LYS A 86 -27.00 27.88 -18.36
C LYS A 86 -27.22 27.08 -19.64
N GLU A 87 -28.47 26.68 -19.86
CA GLU A 87 -28.96 25.74 -20.88
C GLU A 87 -28.26 25.78 -22.24
N GLY A 88 -28.04 24.56 -22.78
CA GLY A 88 -28.00 24.30 -24.22
C GLY A 88 -26.61 24.16 -24.84
N ASN A 89 -26.11 22.92 -24.98
CA ASN A 89 -25.25 22.48 -26.09
C ASN A 89 -24.95 20.97 -26.00
N GLU A 90 -25.42 20.19 -26.97
CA GLU A 90 -25.20 18.73 -27.05
C GLU A 90 -23.81 18.35 -27.57
N GLU A 91 -23.19 19.15 -28.48
CA GLU A 91 -21.82 18.91 -29.01
C GLU A 91 -20.72 18.97 -27.94
N ILE A 92 -20.98 19.69 -26.85
CA ILE A 92 -20.07 19.84 -25.72
C ILE A 92 -19.88 18.49 -25.01
N ASN A 93 -20.90 17.62 -24.94
CA ASN A 93 -20.86 16.38 -24.15
C ASN A 93 -19.88 15.33 -24.71
N GLU A 94 -19.80 15.13 -26.02
CA GLU A 94 -18.92 14.11 -26.63
C GLU A 94 -17.42 14.38 -26.38
N GLU A 95 -17.01 15.65 -26.37
CA GLU A 95 -15.61 16.03 -26.09
C GLU A 95 -15.22 15.84 -24.62
N TYR A 96 -16.16 16.05 -23.68
CA TYR A 96 -15.94 15.75 -22.25
C TYR A 96 -15.91 14.25 -21.99
N ASP A 97 -16.79 13.48 -22.61
CA ASP A 97 -16.76 12.02 -22.51
C ASP A 97 -15.42 11.47 -23.01
N LYS A 98 -14.90 12.04 -24.11
CA LYS A 98 -13.56 11.70 -24.62
C LYS A 98 -12.44 12.08 -23.64
N LEU A 99 -12.51 13.24 -22.99
CA LEU A 99 -11.53 13.64 -21.96
C LEU A 99 -11.60 12.72 -20.73
N ILE A 100 -12.80 12.41 -20.23
CA ILE A 100 -13.01 11.50 -19.11
C ILE A 100 -12.48 10.11 -19.47
N ASN A 101 -12.75 9.61 -20.67
CA ASN A 101 -12.23 8.34 -21.16
C ASN A 101 -10.70 8.36 -21.23
N ASN A 102 -10.07 9.41 -21.75
CA ASN A 102 -8.60 9.53 -21.79
C ASN A 102 -7.99 9.57 -20.38
N LEU A 103 -8.60 10.30 -19.44
CA LEU A 103 -8.16 10.35 -18.04
C LEU A 103 -8.33 8.98 -17.37
N GLN A 104 -9.40 8.26 -17.69
CA GLN A 104 -9.66 6.91 -17.22
C GLN A 104 -8.69 5.88 -17.83
N GLU A 105 -8.32 6.03 -19.09
CA GLU A 105 -7.29 5.22 -19.76
C GLU A 105 -5.91 5.45 -19.14
N LEU A 106 -5.53 6.72 -18.93
CA LEU A 106 -4.29 7.09 -18.25
C LEU A 106 -4.26 6.49 -16.83
N HIS A 107 -5.34 6.65 -16.08
CA HIS A 107 -5.50 6.01 -14.77
C HIS A 107 -5.32 4.49 -14.83
N ASN A 108 -5.95 3.84 -15.82
CA ASN A 108 -5.86 2.39 -16.00
C ASN A 108 -4.42 1.97 -16.34
N GLU A 109 -3.71 2.73 -17.17
CA GLU A 109 -2.31 2.49 -17.50
C GLU A 109 -1.43 2.52 -16.24
N TYR A 110 -1.54 3.58 -15.43
CA TYR A 110 -0.77 3.71 -14.18
C TYR A 110 -1.15 2.66 -13.13
N THR A 111 -2.45 2.38 -12.96
CA THR A 111 -2.92 1.38 -11.98
C THR A 111 -2.62 -0.06 -12.40
N ASN A 112 -2.28 -0.31 -13.66
CA ASN A 112 -1.88 -1.63 -14.15
C ASN A 112 -0.36 -1.87 -14.11
N GLN A 113 0.44 -0.88 -13.75
CA GLN A 113 1.89 -1.05 -13.63
C GLN A 113 2.24 -2.04 -12.50
N PRO A 114 3.39 -2.75 -12.60
CA PRO A 114 3.87 -3.60 -11.52
C PRO A 114 4.00 -2.82 -10.22
N LYS A 115 3.57 -3.42 -9.12
CA LYS A 115 3.54 -2.76 -7.82
C LYS A 115 3.66 -3.76 -6.68
N LEU A 116 4.51 -3.43 -5.73
CA LEU A 116 4.66 -4.16 -4.48
C LEU A 116 4.04 -3.34 -3.36
N PHE A 117 3.13 -3.95 -2.61
CA PHE A 117 2.55 -3.42 -1.39
C PHE A 117 3.06 -4.23 -0.20
N ILE A 118 3.84 -3.61 0.68
CA ILE A 118 4.25 -4.21 1.95
C ILE A 118 3.32 -3.67 3.03
N VAL A 119 2.59 -4.57 3.69
CA VAL A 119 1.61 -4.22 4.72
C VAL A 119 2.10 -4.75 6.06
N ARG A 120 2.24 -3.88 7.06
CA ARG A 120 2.49 -4.35 8.43
C ARG A 120 1.20 -4.93 9.00
N HIS A 121 1.29 -6.04 9.73
CA HIS A 121 0.14 -6.60 10.45
C HIS A 121 -0.55 -5.57 11.37
N ALA A 122 -1.83 -5.79 11.67
CA ALA A 122 -2.62 -4.96 12.58
C ALA A 122 -2.26 -5.17 14.06
N VAL A 123 -2.85 -4.37 14.95
CA VAL A 123 -2.58 -4.42 16.40
C VAL A 123 -2.81 -5.82 16.97
N ARG A 124 -1.82 -6.26 17.74
CA ARG A 124 -1.78 -7.57 18.38
C ARG A 124 -2.45 -7.52 19.75
N HIS A 125 -3.07 -8.63 20.15
CA HIS A 125 -3.74 -8.72 21.44
C HIS A 125 -2.79 -8.57 22.64
N ASP A 126 -1.59 -9.16 22.56
CA ASP A 126 -0.58 -9.14 23.63
C ASP A 126 -0.04 -7.74 23.94
N TYR A 127 -0.20 -6.78 23.04
CA TYR A 127 0.21 -5.39 23.27
C TYR A 127 -0.81 -4.59 24.08
N ILE A 128 -2.06 -5.06 24.12
CA ILE A 128 -3.16 -4.43 24.84
C ILE A 128 -3.40 -5.15 26.17
N ASP A 129 -3.43 -6.49 26.16
CA ASP A 129 -3.56 -7.29 27.38
C ASP A 129 -2.24 -7.99 27.74
N LEU A 130 -1.51 -7.38 28.67
CA LEU A 130 -0.23 -7.91 29.18
C LEU A 130 -0.40 -9.19 30.02
N LYS A 131 -1.61 -9.57 30.41
CA LYS A 131 -1.91 -10.82 31.13
C LYS A 131 -2.04 -12.02 30.19
N TRP A 132 -2.08 -11.78 28.87
CA TRP A 132 -2.23 -12.84 27.88
C TRP A 132 -0.97 -13.72 27.79
N VAL A 133 0.22 -13.12 27.66
CA VAL A 133 1.48 -13.86 27.46
C VAL A 133 1.76 -14.92 28.55
N PRO A 134 1.57 -14.66 29.85
CA PRO A 134 1.77 -15.66 30.91
C PRO A 134 0.90 -16.92 30.79
N THR A 135 -0.27 -16.82 30.16
CA THR A 135 -1.27 -17.90 30.09
C THR A 135 -1.43 -18.50 28.70
N ALA A 136 -0.86 -17.86 27.68
CA ALA A 136 -0.94 -18.31 26.30
C ALA A 136 -0.15 -19.61 26.07
N GLN A 137 -0.77 -20.56 25.37
CA GLN A 137 -0.10 -21.77 24.90
C GLN A 137 1.00 -21.45 23.87
N TYR A 138 0.79 -20.45 23.01
CA TYR A 138 1.73 -19.99 21.99
C TYR A 138 2.07 -18.50 22.17
N PRO A 139 2.89 -18.14 23.18
CA PRO A 139 3.06 -16.74 23.61
C PRO A 139 3.68 -15.82 22.56
N HIS A 140 4.41 -16.36 21.57
CA HIS A 140 5.02 -15.56 20.49
C HIS A 140 4.08 -15.33 19.29
N ASP A 141 2.91 -15.98 19.28
CA ASP A 141 1.95 -15.93 18.17
C ASP A 141 0.56 -15.43 18.61
N PRO A 142 0.46 -14.21 19.15
CA PRO A 142 -0.81 -13.64 19.55
C PRO A 142 -1.70 -13.34 18.33
N PRO A 143 -3.03 -13.46 18.51
CA PRO A 143 -4.00 -13.01 17.51
C PRO A 143 -4.06 -11.48 17.47
N LEU A 144 -4.86 -10.96 16.54
CA LEU A 144 -5.23 -9.55 16.52
C LEU A 144 -6.08 -9.18 17.74
N HIS A 145 -5.90 -7.96 18.24
CA HIS A 145 -6.85 -7.33 19.17
C HIS A 145 -8.16 -6.99 18.43
N ILE A 146 -9.25 -6.71 19.16
CA ILE A 146 -10.52 -6.28 18.53
C ILE A 146 -10.35 -5.01 17.66
N ASP A 147 -9.52 -4.07 18.11
CA ASP A 147 -9.19 -2.89 17.29
C ASP A 147 -8.23 -3.23 16.14
N GLY A 148 -7.38 -4.25 16.31
CA GLY A 148 -6.57 -4.79 15.23
C GLY A 148 -7.42 -5.42 14.12
N ILE A 149 -8.56 -6.05 14.46
CA ILE A 149 -9.52 -6.55 13.47
C ILE A 149 -10.11 -5.38 12.68
N LYS A 150 -10.52 -4.29 13.35
CA LYS A 150 -11.02 -3.09 12.65
C LYS A 150 -9.97 -2.49 11.71
N GLN A 151 -8.72 -2.35 12.17
CA GLN A 151 -7.61 -1.90 11.32
C GLN A 151 -7.38 -2.82 10.12
N ALA A 152 -7.45 -4.14 10.31
CA ALA A 152 -7.34 -5.12 9.23
C ALA A 152 -8.45 -4.96 8.19
N GLU A 153 -9.69 -4.68 8.63
CA GLU A 153 -10.78 -4.36 7.70
C GLU A 153 -10.56 -3.03 6.97
N GLU A 154 -10.06 -2.00 7.64
CA GLU A 154 -9.77 -0.69 7.06
C GLU A 154 -8.70 -0.78 5.97
N VAL A 155 -7.60 -1.49 6.22
CA VAL A 155 -6.60 -1.76 5.17
C VAL A 155 -7.17 -2.66 4.07
N GLY A 156 -8.03 -3.62 4.40
CA GLY A 156 -8.70 -4.45 3.39
C GLY A 156 -9.57 -3.62 2.43
N ARG A 157 -10.37 -2.68 2.96
CA ARG A 157 -11.14 -1.71 2.16
C ARG A 157 -10.23 -0.85 1.30
N ARG A 158 -9.13 -0.33 1.87
CA ARG A 158 -8.15 0.48 1.13
C ARG A 158 -7.52 -0.28 -0.04
N MET A 159 -7.25 -1.57 0.15
CA MET A 159 -6.53 -2.38 -0.83
C MET A 159 -7.41 -2.95 -1.94
N ARG A 160 -8.75 -2.91 -1.82
CA ARG A 160 -9.67 -3.61 -2.75
C ARG A 160 -9.65 -3.12 -4.21
N HIS A 161 -9.13 -1.92 -4.45
CA HIS A 161 -9.02 -1.33 -5.79
C HIS A 161 -7.60 -1.37 -6.35
N GLU A 162 -6.68 -2.00 -5.62
CA GLU A 162 -5.28 -2.10 -6.03
C GLU A 162 -5.02 -3.22 -7.03
N LYS A 163 -6.05 -3.92 -7.56
CA LYS A 163 -5.92 -4.96 -8.59
C LYS A 163 -4.80 -5.96 -8.26
N ILE A 164 -4.83 -6.52 -7.05
CA ILE A 164 -3.76 -7.39 -6.54
C ILE A 164 -3.78 -8.72 -7.29
N ASP A 165 -2.61 -9.25 -7.66
CA ASP A 165 -2.48 -10.56 -8.32
C ASP A 165 -2.25 -11.68 -7.28
N VAL A 166 -1.54 -11.38 -6.20
CA VAL A 166 -1.25 -12.32 -5.12
C VAL A 166 -1.23 -11.63 -3.76
N ILE A 167 -1.83 -12.27 -2.76
CA ILE A 167 -1.71 -11.89 -1.36
C ILE A 167 -0.92 -12.99 -0.67
N VAL A 168 0.22 -12.63 -0.07
CA VAL A 168 0.99 -13.54 0.78
C VAL A 168 1.10 -12.98 2.18
N SER A 169 1.08 -13.87 3.15
CA SER A 169 1.14 -13.50 4.57
C SER A 169 2.23 -14.24 5.29
N SER A 170 2.84 -13.55 6.24
CA SER A 170 3.65 -14.18 7.27
C SER A 170 2.84 -15.25 8.01
N PRO A 171 3.48 -16.35 8.45
CA PRO A 171 2.77 -17.43 9.15
C PRO A 171 2.19 -17.08 10.54
N TYR A 172 2.43 -15.88 11.08
CA TYR A 172 1.92 -15.50 12.41
C TYR A 172 0.45 -15.09 12.37
N LEU A 173 -0.33 -15.44 13.39
CA LEU A 173 -1.78 -15.19 13.50
C LEU A 173 -2.16 -13.72 13.28
N ARG A 174 -1.37 -12.80 13.81
CA ARG A 174 -1.56 -11.35 13.59
C ARG A 174 -1.48 -10.96 12.10
N ALA A 175 -0.54 -11.55 11.37
CA ALA A 175 -0.34 -11.25 9.96
C ALA A 175 -1.38 -11.97 9.10
N THR A 176 -1.73 -13.22 9.41
CA THR A 176 -2.78 -13.94 8.68
C THR A 176 -4.16 -13.36 8.93
N GLY A 177 -4.45 -12.92 10.15
CA GLY A 177 -5.68 -12.16 10.45
C GLY A 177 -5.79 -10.88 9.62
N THR A 178 -4.66 -10.19 9.40
CA THR A 178 -4.61 -8.99 8.54
C THR A 178 -4.81 -9.36 7.06
N ALA A 179 -4.09 -10.38 6.58
CA ALA A 179 -4.19 -10.85 5.21
C ALA A 179 -5.58 -11.40 4.86
N ARG A 180 -6.24 -12.07 5.81
CA ARG A 180 -7.61 -12.57 5.67
C ARG A 180 -8.58 -11.44 5.34
N GLU A 181 -8.53 -10.33 6.07
CA GLU A 181 -9.41 -9.20 5.77
C GLU A 181 -9.08 -8.57 4.42
N ILE A 182 -7.80 -8.42 4.05
CA ILE A 182 -7.41 -7.95 2.71
C ILE A 182 -7.97 -8.88 1.63
N ALA A 183 -7.82 -10.19 1.80
CA ALA A 183 -8.30 -11.22 0.88
C ALA A 183 -9.83 -11.19 0.73
N LYS A 184 -10.55 -11.03 1.84
CA LYS A 184 -12.01 -10.86 1.88
C LYS A 184 -12.49 -9.68 1.04
N TYR A 185 -11.91 -8.49 1.21
CA TYR A 185 -12.33 -7.31 0.46
C TYR A 185 -11.90 -7.33 -1.02
N ASN A 186 -10.88 -8.11 -1.37
CA ASN A 186 -10.46 -8.32 -2.77
C ASN A 186 -11.14 -9.53 -3.42
N ASN A 187 -11.94 -10.31 -2.67
CA ASN A 187 -12.50 -11.60 -3.13
C ASN A 187 -11.43 -12.57 -3.68
N MET A 188 -10.31 -12.68 -2.95
CA MET A 188 -9.16 -13.52 -3.30
C MET A 188 -8.81 -14.44 -2.14
N LYS A 189 -7.91 -15.39 -2.37
CA LYS A 189 -7.26 -16.16 -1.30
C LYS A 189 -5.87 -15.60 -1.00
N TYR A 190 -5.35 -15.91 0.20
CA TYR A 190 -4.00 -15.57 0.61
C TYR A 190 -3.15 -16.82 0.86
N GLY A 191 -1.89 -16.78 0.41
CA GLY A 191 -0.89 -17.81 0.66
C GLY A 191 -0.07 -17.55 1.92
N ILE A 192 0.47 -18.61 2.53
CA ILE A 192 1.39 -18.50 3.67
C ILE A 192 2.83 -18.53 3.18
N GLU A 193 3.57 -17.45 3.43
CA GLU A 193 4.95 -17.28 3.01
C GLU A 193 5.86 -17.09 4.25
N PRO A 194 6.59 -18.13 4.67
CA PRO A 194 7.62 -18.03 5.70
C PRO A 194 8.66 -16.93 5.42
N GLY A 195 8.90 -16.59 4.15
CA GLY A 195 9.74 -15.47 3.75
C GLY A 195 9.25 -14.10 4.22
N ALA A 196 7.97 -13.98 4.62
CA ALA A 196 7.38 -12.79 5.24
C ALA A 196 7.47 -12.79 6.78
N SER A 197 8.11 -13.77 7.41
CA SER A 197 8.19 -13.90 8.88
C SER A 197 8.89 -12.75 9.58
N GLU A 198 8.50 -12.56 10.85
CA GLU A 198 9.13 -11.69 11.84
C GLU A 198 10.63 -12.01 11.97
N PHE A 199 11.42 -11.02 12.39
CA PHE A 199 12.82 -11.27 12.72
C PHE A 199 12.96 -12.11 14.00
N LEU A 200 13.52 -13.31 13.85
CA LEU A 200 13.88 -14.17 14.97
C LEU A 200 15.39 -14.20 15.15
N SER A 201 15.90 -13.30 16.00
CA SER A 201 17.36 -13.14 16.14
C SER A 201 18.03 -14.35 16.80
N LYS A 202 19.12 -14.82 16.19
CA LYS A 202 20.06 -15.78 16.80
C LYS A 202 20.67 -15.29 18.11
N VAL A 203 20.69 -13.98 18.36
CA VAL A 203 21.30 -13.38 19.56
C VAL A 203 20.41 -13.55 20.78
N ASN A 204 19.09 -13.37 20.62
CA ASN A 204 18.19 -13.29 21.76
C ASN A 204 17.15 -14.41 21.85
N ARG A 205 17.22 -15.43 20.97
CA ARG A 205 16.34 -16.59 20.98
C ARG A 205 17.11 -17.89 21.04
N LYS A 206 16.59 -18.85 21.81
CA LYS A 206 17.12 -20.22 21.91
C LYS A 206 16.60 -21.15 20.81
N LYS A 207 15.36 -20.92 20.35
CA LYS A 207 14.71 -21.71 19.30
C LYS A 207 13.67 -20.89 18.54
N VAL A 208 13.24 -21.39 17.38
CA VAL A 208 12.06 -20.89 16.68
C VAL A 208 10.82 -21.13 17.56
N PRO A 209 9.90 -20.14 17.68
CA PRO A 209 8.68 -20.32 18.44
C PRO A 209 7.81 -21.46 17.91
N GLU A 210 7.08 -22.08 18.83
CA GLU A 210 5.99 -22.99 18.48
C GLU A 210 4.78 -22.17 18.01
N PHE A 211 4.15 -22.64 16.94
CA PHE A 211 2.96 -22.05 16.36
C PHE A 211 1.76 -22.96 16.62
N ASP A 212 0.57 -22.37 16.67
CA ASP A 212 -0.67 -23.13 16.76
C ASP A 212 -0.83 -24.06 15.52
N PRO A 213 -0.93 -25.40 15.68
CA PRO A 213 -1.07 -26.33 14.57
C PRO A 213 -2.42 -26.20 13.83
N ILE A 214 -3.43 -25.54 14.43
CA ILE A 214 -4.77 -25.35 13.87
C ILE A 214 -4.86 -24.06 13.02
N LYS A 215 -3.75 -23.32 12.88
CA LYS A 215 -3.70 -22.08 12.09
C LYS A 215 -4.21 -22.27 10.65
N TYR A 216 -4.91 -21.25 10.14
CA TYR A 216 -5.43 -21.13 8.76
C TYR A 216 -6.71 -21.94 8.44
N LYS A 217 -7.66 -21.99 9.39
CA LYS A 217 -9.02 -22.50 9.13
C LYS A 217 -9.99 -21.37 8.78
N ASP A 218 -9.76 -20.72 7.66
CA ASP A 218 -10.68 -19.71 7.13
C ASP A 218 -10.86 -19.88 5.61
N PRO A 219 -11.99 -19.43 5.04
CA PRO A 219 -12.33 -19.68 3.64
C PRO A 219 -11.40 -18.97 2.63
N TYR A 220 -10.59 -18.01 3.09
CA TYR A 220 -9.67 -17.25 2.26
C TYR A 220 -8.24 -17.81 2.27
N TYR A 221 -7.96 -18.86 3.03
CA TYR A 221 -6.66 -19.52 2.99
C TYR A 221 -6.47 -20.30 1.67
N ASP A 222 -5.32 -20.09 1.02
CA ASP A 222 -4.87 -20.88 -0.13
C ASP A 222 -3.93 -22.00 0.31
N ASP A 223 -4.47 -23.22 0.38
CA ASP A 223 -3.71 -24.44 0.71
C ASP A 223 -2.86 -24.96 -0.46
N GLN A 224 -3.04 -24.43 -1.67
CA GLN A 224 -2.25 -24.80 -2.86
C GLN A 224 -1.02 -23.89 -3.03
N TYR A 225 -0.96 -22.76 -2.32
CA TYR A 225 0.18 -21.84 -2.41
C TYR A 225 1.50 -22.52 -2.05
N GLN A 226 2.48 -22.40 -2.94
CA GLN A 226 3.82 -22.94 -2.73
C GLN A 226 4.77 -21.81 -2.30
N PRO A 227 5.28 -21.82 -1.05
CA PRO A 227 6.14 -20.76 -0.56
C PRO A 227 7.53 -20.77 -1.17
N ILE A 228 8.10 -19.59 -1.35
CA ILE A 228 9.48 -19.39 -1.83
C ILE A 228 10.48 -19.81 -0.75
N ILE A 229 10.20 -19.42 0.50
CA ILE A 229 10.97 -19.84 1.67
C ILE A 229 10.16 -20.89 2.42
N LYS A 230 10.73 -22.08 2.63
CA LYS A 230 9.98 -23.21 3.19
C LYS A 230 9.79 -23.14 4.70
N GLU A 231 10.72 -22.52 5.41
CA GLU A 231 10.80 -22.63 6.87
C GLU A 231 11.10 -21.28 7.51
N VAL A 232 10.58 -21.11 8.72
CA VAL A 232 10.93 -20.01 9.61
C VAL A 232 12.14 -20.44 10.43
N VAL A 233 13.22 -19.66 10.39
CA VAL A 233 14.49 -19.98 11.06
C VAL A 233 14.93 -18.84 11.97
N LEU A 234 15.85 -19.13 12.90
CA LEU A 234 16.60 -18.09 13.58
C LEU A 234 17.64 -17.51 12.62
N GLU A 235 17.82 -16.20 12.64
CA GLU A 235 18.64 -15.49 11.66
C GLU A 235 19.42 -14.30 12.27
N THR A 236 20.44 -13.82 11.58
CA THR A 236 21.11 -12.55 11.83
C THR A 236 20.38 -11.41 11.11
N TRP A 237 20.75 -10.15 11.40
CA TRP A 237 20.18 -9.01 10.68
C TRP A 237 20.48 -9.04 9.16
N GLU A 238 21.64 -9.56 8.76
CA GLU A 238 21.97 -9.71 7.34
C GLU A 238 21.13 -10.81 6.68
N GLU A 239 20.94 -11.94 7.37
CA GLU A 239 20.15 -13.06 6.86
C GLU A 239 18.68 -12.68 6.64
N ILE A 240 18.06 -11.89 7.52
CA ILE A 240 16.70 -11.37 7.28
C ILE A 240 16.63 -10.42 6.08
N GLN A 241 17.64 -9.58 5.86
CA GLN A 241 17.70 -8.72 4.67
C GLN A 241 17.73 -9.57 3.40
N GLN A 242 18.56 -10.61 3.37
CA GLN A 242 18.66 -11.54 2.24
C GLN A 242 17.35 -12.31 2.03
N ARG A 243 16.75 -12.84 3.10
CA ARG A 243 15.47 -13.57 3.06
C ARG A 243 14.33 -12.69 2.55
N ALA A 244 14.11 -11.52 3.14
CA ALA A 244 13.04 -10.62 2.76
C ALA A 244 13.20 -10.16 1.30
N PHE A 245 14.41 -9.75 0.92
CA PHE A 245 14.72 -9.32 -0.45
C PHE A 245 14.51 -10.43 -1.47
N LYS A 246 15.05 -11.65 -1.23
CA LYS A 246 14.85 -12.81 -2.11
C LYS A 246 13.37 -13.12 -2.28
N THR A 247 12.62 -13.19 -1.19
CA THR A 247 11.19 -13.53 -1.22
C THR A 247 10.42 -12.53 -2.07
N ILE A 248 10.60 -11.24 -1.81
CA ILE A 248 9.92 -10.17 -2.54
C ILE A 248 10.32 -10.19 -4.03
N LEU A 249 11.61 -10.33 -4.33
CA LEU A 249 12.10 -10.37 -5.71
C LEU A 249 11.49 -11.52 -6.51
N GLU A 250 11.44 -12.72 -5.94
CA GLU A 250 10.84 -13.88 -6.61
C GLU A 250 9.32 -13.74 -6.77
N LEU A 251 8.61 -13.13 -5.80
CA LEU A 251 7.18 -12.82 -5.95
C LEU A 251 6.94 -11.84 -7.08
N THR A 252 7.72 -10.75 -7.17
CA THR A 252 7.53 -9.72 -8.20
C THR A 252 8.00 -10.13 -9.59
N LYS A 253 8.79 -11.20 -9.70
CA LYS A 253 9.05 -11.87 -10.99
C LYS A 253 7.84 -12.67 -11.47
N LYS A 254 7.08 -13.27 -10.54
CA LYS A 254 5.95 -14.14 -10.85
C LYS A 254 4.64 -13.38 -11.02
N TYR A 255 4.45 -12.28 -10.30
CA TYR A 255 3.22 -11.53 -10.25
C TYR A 255 3.51 -10.04 -10.44
N LYS A 256 2.63 -9.32 -11.16
CA LYS A 256 2.82 -7.89 -11.39
C LYS A 256 2.51 -7.10 -10.13
N ARG A 257 1.47 -7.50 -9.38
CA ARG A 257 0.93 -6.74 -8.25
C ARG A 257 0.86 -7.60 -7.00
N VAL A 258 1.80 -7.39 -6.08
CA VAL A 258 2.04 -8.25 -4.92
C VAL A 258 1.62 -7.54 -3.64
N CYS A 259 0.76 -8.16 -2.83
CA CYS A 259 0.49 -7.75 -1.46
C CYS A 259 1.25 -8.67 -0.48
N PHE A 260 2.19 -8.10 0.26
CA PHE A 260 3.12 -8.78 1.16
C PHE A 260 2.86 -8.38 2.62
N VAL A 261 2.11 -9.20 3.35
CA VAL A 261 1.69 -8.91 4.73
C VAL A 261 2.73 -9.45 5.72
N THR A 262 3.38 -8.55 6.46
CA THR A 262 4.59 -8.85 7.25
C THR A 262 4.69 -8.02 8.55
N HIS A 263 5.89 -7.91 9.11
CA HIS A 263 6.21 -7.27 10.37
C HIS A 263 7.16 -6.09 10.20
N ARG A 264 7.26 -5.26 11.24
CA ARG A 264 8.08 -4.04 11.22
C ARG A 264 9.54 -4.33 10.85
N SER A 265 10.16 -5.32 11.50
CA SER A 265 11.58 -5.64 11.27
C SER A 265 11.86 -6.15 9.87
N THR A 266 10.95 -6.94 9.31
CA THR A 266 11.09 -7.53 7.97
C THR A 266 11.00 -6.45 6.90
N GLN A 267 10.07 -5.50 7.07
CA GLN A 267 9.97 -4.33 6.21
C GLN A 267 11.22 -3.45 6.31
N GLN A 268 11.72 -3.19 7.53
CA GLN A 268 12.98 -2.46 7.75
C GLN A 268 14.18 -3.16 7.13
N ALA A 269 14.26 -4.50 7.21
CA ALA A 269 15.33 -5.28 6.60
C ALA A 269 15.31 -5.18 5.07
N PHE A 270 14.13 -5.31 4.45
CA PHE A 270 13.97 -5.08 3.02
C PHE A 270 14.42 -3.67 2.62
N MET A 271 13.95 -2.64 3.34
CA MET A 271 14.37 -1.24 3.11
C MET A 271 15.87 -1.03 3.26
N SER A 272 16.47 -1.67 4.26
CA SER A 272 17.91 -1.57 4.50
C SER A 272 18.71 -2.16 3.34
N LYS A 273 18.21 -3.27 2.77
CA LYS A 273 18.84 -3.93 1.62
C LYS A 273 18.80 -3.08 0.36
N ILE A 274 17.65 -2.46 0.05
CA ILE A 274 17.51 -1.64 -1.17
C ILE A 274 18.26 -0.31 -1.06
N ILE A 275 18.33 0.30 0.13
CA ILE A 275 19.04 1.58 0.34
C ILE A 275 20.55 1.35 0.55
N GLY A 276 20.97 0.16 0.98
CA GLY A 276 22.38 -0.14 1.27
C GLY A 276 22.87 0.39 2.62
N LYS A 277 21.96 0.79 3.52
CA LYS A 277 22.25 1.18 4.91
C LYS A 277 21.14 0.75 5.83
N THR A 278 21.44 0.54 7.12
CA THR A 278 20.40 0.19 8.09
C THR A 278 19.38 1.33 8.24
N ILE A 279 18.11 0.98 8.08
CA ILE A 279 16.97 1.87 8.32
C ILE A 279 16.24 1.40 9.56
N LYS A 280 16.00 2.34 10.50
CA LYS A 280 15.13 2.15 11.67
C LYS A 280 14.01 3.17 11.60
N ASP A 281 12.79 2.68 11.48
CA ASP A 281 11.58 3.51 11.42
C ASP A 281 10.41 2.85 12.16
N ASN A 282 9.56 3.64 12.81
CA ASN A 282 8.43 3.15 13.57
C ASN A 282 7.16 3.05 12.71
N TYR A 283 7.19 2.18 11.70
CA TYR A 283 6.05 1.94 10.81
C TYR A 283 4.79 1.64 11.60
N ALA A 284 3.66 2.29 11.31
CA ALA A 284 2.42 2.11 12.02
C ALA A 284 1.82 0.71 11.78
N PHE A 285 0.97 0.22 12.68
CA PHE A 285 0.16 -0.97 12.38
C PHE A 285 -0.68 -0.72 11.12
N THR A 286 -0.87 -1.76 10.30
CA THR A 286 -1.56 -1.69 9.00
C THR A 286 -1.05 -0.62 8.02
N SER A 287 0.13 -0.03 8.28
CA SER A 287 0.74 0.89 7.34
C SER A 287 1.05 0.16 6.03
N VAL A 288 0.81 0.81 4.91
CA VAL A 288 1.16 0.32 3.57
C VAL A 288 2.38 1.08 3.08
N CYS A 289 3.41 0.33 2.67
CA CYS A 289 4.52 0.84 1.87
C CYS A 289 4.40 0.31 0.46
N THR A 290 4.62 1.18 -0.52
CA THR A 290 4.43 0.90 -1.93
C THR A 290 5.74 1.08 -2.68
N PHE A 291 6.06 0.11 -3.53
CA PHE A 291 7.26 0.11 -4.35
C PHE A 291 6.92 -0.18 -5.81
N LYS A 292 7.68 0.42 -6.72
CA LYS A 292 7.70 0.08 -8.14
C LYS A 292 8.86 -0.87 -8.42
N PRO A 293 8.60 -2.12 -8.84
CA PRO A 293 9.64 -3.00 -9.34
C PRO A 293 10.31 -2.42 -10.60
N ILE A 294 11.63 -2.56 -10.70
CA ILE A 294 12.46 -2.15 -11.86
C ILE A 294 13.44 -3.28 -12.23
N GLU A 295 13.96 -3.26 -13.46
CA GLU A 295 14.78 -4.35 -14.01
C GLU A 295 16.21 -4.38 -13.47
N THR A 296 16.72 -3.23 -13.01
CA THR A 296 18.10 -3.08 -12.53
C THR A 296 18.14 -2.82 -11.04
N PHE A 297 19.26 -3.16 -10.39
CA PHE A 297 19.46 -2.87 -8.97
C PHE A 297 19.22 -1.37 -8.68
N PRO A 298 18.45 -1.01 -7.63
CA PRO A 298 18.04 -1.81 -6.47
C PRO A 298 16.80 -2.71 -6.67
N PHE A 299 16.30 -2.86 -7.90
CA PHE A 299 15.11 -3.62 -8.30
C PHE A 299 13.78 -3.05 -7.80
N PHE A 300 13.80 -2.07 -6.90
CA PHE A 300 12.62 -1.46 -6.32
C PHE A 300 12.84 0.04 -6.08
N ILE A 301 11.90 0.86 -6.55
CA ILE A 301 11.84 2.29 -6.24
C ILE A 301 10.76 2.48 -5.15
N PRO A 302 11.10 3.00 -3.96
CA PRO A 302 10.10 3.36 -2.96
C PRO A 302 9.24 4.51 -3.46
N GLN A 303 7.92 4.33 -3.42
CA GLN A 303 6.97 5.34 -3.88
C GLN A 303 6.26 6.00 -2.69
N ARG A 304 5.66 5.17 -1.82
CA ARG A 304 4.98 5.65 -0.60
C ARG A 304 5.46 4.84 0.59
N MET A 305 5.78 5.53 1.68
CA MET A 305 6.26 4.89 2.89
C MET A 305 5.30 5.19 4.04
N ASN A 306 5.03 4.18 4.86
CA ASN A 306 4.30 4.29 6.11
C ASN A 306 2.90 4.96 5.94
N SER A 307 2.14 4.59 4.91
CA SER A 307 0.81 5.16 4.70
C SER A 307 -0.24 4.51 5.60
N TYR A 308 -0.85 5.29 6.48
CA TYR A 308 -1.90 4.82 7.42
C TYR A 308 -3.13 5.74 7.46
N TYR A 309 -3.29 6.63 6.47
CA TYR A 309 -4.42 7.58 6.41
C TYR A 309 -5.78 6.92 6.21
N HIS A 310 -5.81 5.64 5.84
CA HIS A 310 -7.03 4.84 5.74
C HIS A 310 -7.60 4.45 7.12
N LEU A 311 -6.84 4.64 8.20
CA LEU A 311 -7.25 4.22 9.53
C LEU A 311 -8.20 5.24 10.17
N ARG A 312 -9.34 4.75 10.67
CA ARG A 312 -10.24 5.56 11.52
C ARG A 312 -9.88 5.42 12.99
N THR A 313 -9.31 4.29 13.37
CA THR A 313 -8.78 4.04 14.71
C THR A 313 -7.27 3.88 14.66
N PHE A 314 -6.57 4.94 15.05
CA PHE A 314 -5.11 4.91 15.18
C PHE A 314 -4.71 4.37 16.56
N ILE A 315 -3.82 3.38 16.55
CA ILE A 315 -3.17 2.88 17.77
C ILE A 315 -1.68 3.08 17.58
N GLU A 316 -1.08 3.83 18.51
CA GLU A 316 0.34 4.11 18.48
C GLU A 316 1.16 2.83 18.55
N THR A 317 2.14 2.71 17.68
CA THR A 317 3.05 1.57 17.70
C THR A 317 4.05 1.75 18.84
N PRO A 318 4.13 0.80 19.79
CA PRO A 318 5.14 0.89 20.83
C PRO A 318 6.54 0.70 20.23
N ILE A 319 7.51 1.46 20.74
CA ILE A 319 8.91 1.40 20.32
C ILE A 319 9.45 -0.03 20.50
N HIS A 320 9.13 -0.65 21.64
CA HIS A 320 9.53 -2.01 22.01
C HIS A 320 8.31 -2.87 22.36
N ASN A 321 8.45 -4.19 22.29
CA ASN A 321 7.41 -5.10 22.74
C ASN A 321 7.22 -4.92 24.27
N PRO A 322 6.04 -4.49 24.74
CA PRO A 322 5.83 -4.20 26.16
C PRO A 322 6.01 -5.42 27.06
N ASN A 323 5.80 -6.64 26.51
CA ASN A 323 5.95 -7.88 27.24
C ASN A 323 7.42 -8.27 27.53
N TYR A 324 8.40 -7.63 26.90
CA TYR A 324 9.82 -7.96 27.10
C TYR A 324 10.36 -7.54 28.47
N TYR A 325 9.68 -6.61 29.14
CA TYR A 325 10.06 -6.11 30.47
C TYR A 325 9.35 -6.83 31.62
N ILE A 326 8.43 -7.75 31.32
CA ILE A 326 7.69 -8.50 32.33
C ILE A 326 8.48 -9.77 32.67
N GLU A 327 8.77 -9.94 33.96
CA GLU A 327 9.47 -11.12 34.45
C GLU A 327 8.65 -12.40 34.23
N GLY A 328 9.31 -13.50 33.88
CA GLY A 328 8.66 -14.78 33.59
C GLY A 328 8.05 -14.91 32.18
N ASN A 329 7.85 -13.80 31.45
CA ASN A 329 7.44 -13.83 30.05
C ASN A 329 8.58 -14.30 29.13
N TYR A 330 8.19 -15.01 28.07
CA TYR A 330 9.08 -15.52 27.01
C TYR A 330 10.31 -16.27 27.53
N LYS A 331 10.08 -17.41 28.19
CA LYS A 331 11.12 -18.23 28.86
C LYS A 331 12.20 -18.78 27.92
N ASP A 332 11.93 -18.78 26.62
CA ASP A 332 12.81 -19.22 25.54
C ASP A 332 13.74 -18.11 24.99
N MET A 333 13.60 -16.87 25.49
CA MET A 333 14.50 -15.76 25.16
C MET A 333 15.79 -15.83 25.98
N VAL A 334 16.89 -15.33 25.41
CA VAL A 334 18.18 -15.20 26.09
C VAL A 334 18.18 -13.88 26.87
N ARG A 335 18.64 -13.94 28.13
CA ARG A 335 18.74 -12.79 29.03
C ARG A 335 20.20 -12.49 29.34
N GLY A 336 20.53 -11.21 29.49
CA GLY A 336 21.85 -10.77 29.97
C GLY A 336 21.98 -10.87 31.48
N ASP A 337 23.15 -10.49 31.99
CA ASP A 337 23.46 -10.52 33.44
C ASP A 337 22.55 -9.58 34.25
N ASP A 338 21.96 -8.56 33.62
CA ASP A 338 20.98 -7.65 34.22
C ASP A 338 19.55 -8.23 34.26
N GLY A 339 19.38 -9.50 33.84
CA GLY A 339 18.10 -10.21 33.80
C GLY A 339 17.18 -9.78 32.64
N LYS A 340 17.56 -8.81 31.81
CA LYS A 340 16.74 -8.34 30.68
C LYS A 340 16.98 -9.19 29.44
N ILE A 341 15.98 -9.29 28.58
CA ILE A 341 16.12 -9.95 27.27
C ILE A 341 17.18 -9.23 26.45
N LEU A 342 18.13 -9.98 25.88
CA LEU A 342 19.17 -9.40 25.04
C LEU A 342 18.55 -8.66 23.84
N PRO A 343 19.15 -7.54 23.41
CA PRO A 343 18.73 -6.89 22.18
C PRO A 343 18.88 -7.86 21.01
N SER A 344 18.02 -7.74 20.00
CA SER A 344 17.97 -8.65 18.85
C SER A 344 19.21 -8.58 17.93
N GLY A 345 20.28 -7.89 18.31
CA GLY A 345 21.43 -7.65 17.43
C GLY A 345 21.12 -6.77 16.22
N TYR A 346 19.97 -6.08 16.26
CA TYR A 346 19.60 -5.06 15.27
C TYR A 346 20.41 -3.79 15.52
N VAL A 347 21.56 -3.68 14.83
CA VAL A 347 22.51 -2.56 14.96
C VAL A 347 21.88 -1.25 14.52
#